data_AF-A0A166LAP8-F1
#
_entry.id   AF-A0A166LAP8-F1
#
_cell.length_a   1.000
_cell.length_b   1.000
_cell.length_c   1.000
_cell.angle_alpha   90.00
_cell.angle_beta   90.00
_cell.angle_gamma   90.00
#
_symmetry.space_group_name_H-M   'P 1'
#
loop_
_entity.id
_entity.type
_entity.pdbx_description
1 polymer ?
#
loop_
_entity_poly.entity_id
_entity_poly.type
_entity_poly.pdbx_seq_one_letter_code
_entity_poly.pdbx_strand_id
1 'polypeptide(L)' 'MAIKAAKAMDLRVAGVDIIRSNKGPLLLEVNSSQGLQGIETATNEDIASRMIMAIEKQRLQKKES' A
#
# COMPACT_ATOMS: atom_id res chain seq x y z
N MET A 1 -7.17 0.16 -9.44
CA MET A 1 -8.13 -0.28 -8.40
C MET A 1 -7.55 -0.10 -6.99
N ALA A 2 -6.44 -0.77 -6.65
CA ALA A 2 -5.85 -0.72 -5.30
C ALA A 2 -5.61 0.70 -4.74
N ILE A 3 -5.00 1.60 -5.52
CA ILE A 3 -4.76 2.99 -5.11
C ILE A 3 -6.08 3.71 -4.78
N LYS A 4 -7.17 3.45 -5.53
CA LYS A 4 -8.47 4.06 -5.27
C LYS A 4 -9.09 3.52 -3.98
N ALA A 5 -8.94 2.23 -3.72
CA ALA A 5 -9.42 1.59 -2.49
C ALA A 5 -8.71 2.16 -1.25
N ALA A 6 -7.37 2.25 -1.28
CA ALA A 6 -6.59 2.84 -0.20
C ALA A 6 -7.00 4.30 0.09
N LYS A 7 -7.17 5.11 -0.97
CA LYS A 7 -7.66 6.50 -0.85
C LYS A 7 -9.07 6.60 -0.29
N ALA A 8 -9.99 5.73 -0.72
CA ALA A 8 -11.36 5.72 -0.23
C ALA A 8 -11.45 5.37 1.27
N MET A 9 -10.47 4.62 1.79
CA MET A 9 -10.33 4.28 3.20
C MET A 9 -9.50 5.30 4.01
N ASP A 10 -9.07 6.41 3.39
CA ASP A 10 -8.14 7.40 3.97
C ASP A 10 -6.84 6.79 4.53
N LEU A 11 -6.37 5.71 3.89
CA LEU A 11 -5.15 5.02 4.28
C LEU A 11 -3.97 5.52 3.44
N ARG A 12 -2.92 6.00 4.11
CA ARG A 12 -1.64 6.35 3.46
C ARG A 12 -0.87 5.11 3.00
N VAL A 13 -1.02 4.00 3.72
CA VAL A 13 -0.46 2.69 3.39
C VAL A 13 -1.55 1.66 3.61
N ALA A 14 -1.74 0.77 2.64
CA ALA A 14 -2.70 -0.32 2.75
C ALA A 14 -2.24 -1.56 1.98
N GLY A 15 -2.49 -2.74 2.54
CA GLY A 15 -2.57 -3.99 1.78
C GLY A 15 -3.93 -4.05 1.07
N VAL A 16 -3.95 -4.51 -0.19
CA VAL A 16 -5.19 -4.61 -0.96
C VAL A 16 -5.26 -5.94 -1.66
N ASP A 17 -6.25 -6.75 -1.27
CA ASP A 17 -6.44 -8.06 -1.86
C ASP A 17 -7.40 -8.00 -3.04
N ILE A 18 -6.98 -8.63 -4.13
CA ILE A 18 -7.68 -8.62 -5.40
C ILE A 18 -7.77 -10.05 -5.91
N ILE A 19 -8.99 -10.49 -6.22
CA ILE A 19 -9.22 -11.75 -6.91
C ILE A 19 -9.58 -11.52 -8.38
N ARG A 20 -9.11 -12.41 -9.25
CA ARG A 20 -9.48 -12.39 -10.67
C ARG A 20 -10.87 -13.02 -10.84
N SER A 21 -11.74 -12.36 -11.59
CA SER A 21 -13.04 -12.90 -11.98
C SER A 21 -13.31 -12.70 -13.47
N ASN A 22 -14.33 -13.38 -13.97
CA ASN A 22 -14.81 -13.35 -15.35
C ASN A 22 -15.30 -11.94 -15.75
N LYS A 23 -15.68 -11.11 -14.77
CA LYS A 23 -16.16 -9.74 -14.95
C LYS A 23 -15.07 -8.69 -14.69
N GLY A 24 -13.81 -9.12 -14.52
CA GLY A 24 -12.68 -8.28 -14.14
C GLY A 24 -12.21 -8.52 -12.70
N PRO A 25 -11.18 -7.79 -12.25
CA PRO A 25 -10.66 -7.93 -10.89
C PRO A 25 -11.68 -7.44 -9.85
N LEU A 26 -11.83 -8.19 -8.77
CA LEU A 26 -12.70 -7.87 -7.64
C LEU A 26 -11.86 -7.54 -6.41
N LEU A 27 -12.19 -6.45 -5.74
CA LEU A 27 -11.61 -6.07 -4.45
C LEU A 27 -12.20 -6.96 -3.35
N LEU A 28 -11.34 -7.56 -2.52
CA LEU A 28 -11.76 -8.42 -1.41
C LEU A 28 -11.61 -7.71 -0.06
N GLU A 29 -10.41 -7.22 0.23
CA GLU A 29 -10.11 -6.58 1.50
C GLU A 29 -9.13 -5.42 1.35
N VAL A 30 -9.15 -4.53 2.35
CA VAL A 30 -8.19 -3.43 2.49
C VAL A 30 -7.71 -3.43 3.94
N ASN A 31 -6.42 -3.61 4.16
CA ASN A 31 -5.81 -3.67 5.48
C ASN A 31 -4.90 -2.48 5.75
N SER A 32 -5.04 -1.85 6.92
CA SER A 32 -4.15 -0.77 7.37
C SER A 32 -2.81 -1.27 7.93
N SER A 33 -2.69 -2.56 8.25
CA SER A 33 -1.52 -3.14 8.92
C SER A 33 -1.11 -4.48 8.30
N GLN A 34 -0.91 -4.49 6.98
CA GLN A 34 -0.47 -5.68 6.25
C GLN A 34 0.94 -6.10 6.68
N GLY A 35 1.14 -7.40 6.93
CA GLY A 35 2.47 -7.96 7.16
C GLY A 35 3.34 -7.91 5.89
N LEU A 36 4.62 -7.56 6.04
CA LEU A 36 5.53 -7.32 4.90
C LEU A 36 6.36 -8.55 4.48
N GLN A 37 6.68 -9.45 5.41
CA GLN A 37 7.59 -10.58 5.16
C GLN A 37 7.23 -11.39 3.90
N GLY A 38 5.95 -11.72 3.74
CA GLY A 38 5.48 -12.53 2.61
C GLY A 38 5.64 -11.82 1.28
N ILE A 39 5.26 -10.53 1.20
CA ILE A 39 5.37 -9.75 -0.03
C ILE A 39 6.81 -9.41 -0.37
N GLU A 40 7.65 -9.09 0.62
CA GLU A 40 9.08 -8.83 0.40
C GLU A 40 9.78 -10.09 -0.11
N THR A 41 9.48 -11.27 0.47
CA THR A 41 10.02 -12.54 -0.01
C THR A 41 9.57 -12.86 -1.44
N ALA A 42 8.30 -12.61 -1.76
CA ALA A 42 7.73 -12.91 -3.09
C ALA A 42 8.20 -11.95 -4.19
N THR A 43 8.53 -10.71 -3.84
CA THR A 43 8.88 -9.65 -4.79
C THR A 43 10.38 -9.32 -4.82
N ASN A 44 11.13 -9.74 -3.80
CA ASN A 44 12.52 -9.36 -3.56
C ASN A 44 12.71 -7.82 -3.47
N GLU A 45 11.68 -7.13 -2.97
CA GLU A 45 11.67 -5.68 -2.74
C GLU A 45 11.75 -5.39 -1.24
N ASP A 46 12.46 -4.32 -0.87
CA ASP A 46 12.48 -3.79 0.50
C ASP A 46 11.34 -2.78 0.68
N ILE A 47 10.17 -3.29 1.08
CA ILE A 47 8.96 -2.49 1.22
C ILE A 47 9.01 -1.67 2.51
N ALA A 48 9.57 -2.21 3.59
CA ALA A 48 9.74 -1.50 4.85
C ALA A 48 10.53 -0.20 4.67
N SER A 49 11.69 -0.26 4.00
CA SER A 49 12.51 0.93 3.72
C SER A 49 11.77 1.93 2.82
N ARG A 50 11.06 1.45 1.79
CA ARG A 50 10.26 2.32 0.91
C ARG A 50 9.15 3.06 1.67
N MET A 51 8.50 2.41 2.64
CA MET A 51 7.51 3.04 3.51
C MET A 51 8.13 4.13 4.38
N ILE A 52 9.29 3.87 4.98
CA ILE A 52 10.03 4.85 5.80
C ILE A 52 10.41 6.07 4.94
N MET A 53 11.03 5.85 3.78
CA MET A 53 11.41 6.92 2.85
C MET A 53 10.22 7.78 2.42
N ALA A 54 9.06 7.16 2.18
CA ALA A 54 7.85 7.88 1.82
C ALA A 54 7.36 8.81 2.95
N ILE A 55 7.42 8.34 4.20
CA ILE A 55 7.06 9.13 5.40
C ILE A 55 8.05 10.28 5.61
N GLU A 56 9.35 10.03 5.46
CA GLU A 56 10.41 11.03 5.59
C GLU A 56 10.25 12.15 4.55
N LYS A 57 10.07 11.78 3.28
CA LYS A 57 9.83 12.74 2.19
C LYS A 57 8.60 13.60 2.46
N GLN A 58 7.52 13.01 2.96
CA GLN A 58 6.31 13.76 3.31
C GLN A 58 6.56 14.76 4.45
N ARG A 59 7.36 14.40 5.46
CA ARG A 59 7.71 15.31 6.56
C ARG A 59 8.59 16.46 6.11
N LEU A 60 9.54 16.22 5.21
CA LEU A 60 10.41 17.27 4.67
C LEU A 60 9.60 18.29 3.86
N GLN A 61 8.71 17.82 2.98
CA GLN A 61 7.82 18.69 2.19
C GLN A 61 6.94 19.58 3.07
N LYS A 62 6.42 19.05 4.18
CA LYS A 62 5.61 19.83 5.14
C LYS A 62 6.40 20.90 5.90
N LYS A 63 7.73 20.79 6.04
CA LYS A 63 8.55 21.82 6.69
C LYS A 63 8.84 23.01 5.76
N GLU A 64 8.72 22.80 4.46
CA GLU A 64 8.95 23.80 3.41
C GLU A 64 7.65 24.49 2.94
N SER A 65 6.51 24.10 3.52
CA SER A 65 5.17 24.66 3.25
C SER A 65 4.77 25.65 4.34
#